data_AF-A0A128V0Y5-F1
#
_entry.id   AF-A0A128V0Y5-F1
#
_cell.length_a   1.000
_cell.length_b   1.000
_cell.length_c   1.000
_cell.angle_alpha   90.00
_cell.angle_beta   90.00
_cell.angle_gamma   90.00
#
_symmetry.space_group_name_H-M   'P 1'
#
loop_
_entity.id
_entity.type
_entity.pdbx_description
1 polymer ?
#
loop_
_entity_poly.entity_id
_entity_poly.type
_entity_poly.pdbx_seq_one_letter_code
_entity_poly.pdbx_strand_id
1 'polypeptide(L)' 'MKRTIQVSRIEKEILTPEKFLNLNKKEQMNISHTEIIPARLGKADFGKIMVHYKNPVYK' A
#
# COMPACT_ATOMS: atom_id res chain seq x y z
N MET A 1 24.96 19.65 -10.52
CA MET A 1 23.48 19.67 -10.48
C MET A 1 23.01 18.85 -9.29
N LYS A 2 22.36 19.47 -8.28
CA LYS A 2 21.74 18.72 -7.18
C LYS A 2 20.47 18.05 -7.70
N ARG A 3 20.36 16.74 -7.57
CA ARG A 3 19.11 16.00 -7.85
C ARG A 3 18.30 15.97 -6.55
N THR A 4 17.16 16.67 -6.54
CA THR A 4 16.23 16.60 -5.42
C THR A 4 15.40 15.33 -5.58
N ILE A 5 15.44 14.44 -4.58
CA ILE A 5 14.58 13.26 -4.53
C ILE A 5 13.22 13.70 -3.99
N GLN A 6 12.20 13.68 -4.85
CA GLN A 6 10.83 13.90 -4.42
C GLN A 6 10.26 12.57 -3.91
N VAL A 7 9.86 12.53 -2.64
CA VAL A 7 9.18 11.39 -2.03
C VAL A 7 7.79 11.80 -1.58
N SER A 8 6.82 10.91 -1.76
CA SER A 8 5.44 11.10 -1.33
C SER A 8 5.20 10.35 -0.02
N ARG A 9 4.53 11.01 0.93
CA ARG A 9 4.07 10.38 2.17
C ARG A 9 2.84 9.53 1.88
N ILE A 10 2.92 8.23 2.17
CA ILE A 10 1.87 7.24 1.93
C ILE A 10 1.42 6.64 3.27
N GLU A 11 0.15 6.87 3.60
CA GLU A 11 -0.48 6.30 4.81
C GLU A 11 -1.25 5.02 4.50
N LYS A 12 -1.76 4.91 3.28
CA LYS A 12 -2.46 3.74 2.77
C LYS A 12 -2.13 3.50 1.31
N GLU A 13 -2.09 2.24 0.91
CA GLU A 13 -1.79 1.82 -0.46
C GLU A 13 -2.69 0.65 -0.88
N ILE A 14 -3.03 0.60 -2.16
CA ILE A 14 -3.74 -0.53 -2.77
C ILE A 14 -2.71 -1.47 -3.38
N LEU A 15 -2.67 -2.71 -2.91
CA LEU A 15 -1.78 -3.75 -3.40
C LEU A 15 -2.57 -4.86 -4.11
N THR A 16 -1.96 -5.45 -5.13
CA THR A 16 -2.41 -6.74 -5.65
C THR A 16 -2.11 -7.84 -4.63
N PRO A 17 -2.85 -8.96 -4.64
CA PRO A 17 -2.57 -10.09 -3.75
C PRO A 17 -1.12 -10.56 -3.82
N GLU A 18 -0.54 -10.65 -5.02
CA GLU A 18 0.86 -11.02 -5.23
C GLU A 18 1.83 -10.06 -4.54
N LYS A 19 1.66 -8.74 -4.70
CA LYS A 19 2.51 -7.75 -4.02
C LYS A 19 2.36 -7.82 -2.50
N PHE A 20 1.15 -8.05 -2.02
CA PHE A 20 0.88 -8.17 -0.59
C PHE A 20 1.59 -9.37 0.03
N LEU A 21 1.54 -10.53 -0.64
CA LEU A 21 2.22 -11.76 -0.20
C LEU A 21 3.75 -11.63 -0.25
N ASN A 22 4.27 -10.81 -1.16
CA ASN A 22 5.71 -10.57 -1.32
C ASN A 22 6.25 -9.43 -0.44
N LEU A 23 5.45 -8.84 0.45
CA LEU A 23 5.94 -7.83 1.38
C LEU A 23 7.02 -8.42 2.30
N ASN A 24 8.10 -7.67 2.52
CA ASN A 24 9.14 -8.11 3.43
C ASN A 24 8.68 -8.01 4.90
N LYS A 25 9.40 -8.67 5.81
CA LYS A 25 9.04 -8.70 7.25
C LYS A 25 8.88 -7.30 7.86
N LYS A 26 9.73 -6.34 7.47
CA LYS A 26 9.70 -4.97 7.99
C LYS A 26 8.45 -4.22 7.52
N GLU A 27 8.08 -4.39 6.26
CA GLU A 27 6.85 -3.81 5.69
C GLU A 27 5.62 -4.40 6.38
N GLN A 28 5.56 -5.73 6.53
CA GLN A 28 4.45 -6.41 7.22
C GLN A 28 4.29 -5.92 8.66
N MET A 29 5.39 -5.76 9.41
CA MET A 29 5.34 -5.25 10.79
C MET A 29 4.78 -3.82 10.90
N ASN A 30 4.97 -3.01 9.85
CA ASN A 30 4.46 -1.64 9.79
C ASN A 30 2.99 -1.57 9.33
N ILE A 31 2.32 -2.69 9.05
CA ILE A 31 0.89 -2.71 8.74
C ILE A 31 0.09 -2.60 10.03
N SER A 32 -0.89 -1.69 10.06
CA SER A 32 -1.88 -1.54 11.12
C SER A 32 -3.02 -2.54 10.92
N HIS A 33 -3.67 -2.50 9.76
CA HIS A 33 -4.74 -3.40 9.36
C HIS A 33 -4.84 -3.43 7.84
N THR A 34 -5.62 -4.38 7.33
CA THR A 34 -5.85 -4.58 5.90
C THR A 34 -7.32 -4.79 5.62
N GLU A 35 -7.75 -4.38 4.43
CA GLU A 35 -9.13 -4.54 3.97
C GLU A 35 -9.14 -5.07 2.53
N ILE A 36 -10.06 -5.97 2.23
CA ILE A 36 -10.29 -6.40 0.85
C ILE A 36 -11.22 -5.38 0.20
N ILE A 37 -10.82 -4.85 -0.96
CA ILE A 37 -11.61 -3.85 -1.68
C ILE A 37 -12.84 -4.54 -2.30
N PRO A 38 -14.06 -4.14 -1.92
CA PRO A 38 -15.29 -4.72 -2.45
C PRO A 38 -15.53 -4.29 -3.89
N ALA A 39 -16.38 -5.04 -4.60
CA ALA A 39 -16.76 -4.70 -5.96
C ALA A 39 -17.52 -3.38 -5.96
N ARG A 40 -17.10 -2.44 -6.81
CA ARG A 40 -17.78 -1.16 -7.03
C ARG A 40 -17.84 -0.87 -8.52
N LEU A 41 -18.99 -0.37 -8.99
CA LEU A 41 -19.16 0.03 -10.38
C LEU A 41 -18.11 1.06 -10.77
N GLY A 42 -17.47 0.86 -11.93
CA GLY A 42 -16.45 1.76 -12.47
C GLY A 42 -15.08 1.70 -11.77
N LYS A 43 -14.84 0.75 -10.85
CA LYS A 43 -13.52 0.56 -10.22
C LYS A 43 -12.92 -0.81 -10.54
N ALA A 44 -11.68 -0.81 -11.01
CA ALA A 44 -10.91 -2.01 -11.35
C ALA A 44 -10.10 -2.58 -10.16
N ASP A 45 -10.40 -2.14 -8.93
CA ASP A 45 -9.64 -2.52 -7.73
C ASP A 45 -10.30 -3.65 -6.93
N PHE A 46 -11.39 -4.24 -7.44
CA PHE A 46 -12.05 -5.36 -6.78
C PHE A 46 -11.06 -6.49 -6.48
N GLY A 47 -11.10 -7.00 -5.24
CA GLY A 47 -10.23 -8.10 -4.80
C GLY A 47 -8.78 -7.69 -4.52
N LYS A 48 -8.41 -6.42 -4.74
CA LYS A 48 -7.14 -5.88 -4.25
C LYS A 48 -7.21 -5.62 -2.74
N ILE A 49 -6.04 -5.47 -2.13
CA ILE A 49 -5.89 -5.33 -0.69
C ILE A 49 -5.51 -3.88 -0.40
N MET A 50 -6.34 -3.18 0.36
CA MET A 50 -5.99 -1.89 0.95
C MET A 50 -5.16 -2.15 2.20
N VAL A 51 -3.95 -1.62 2.23
CA VAL A 51 -3.03 -1.72 3.37
C VAL A 51 -2.97 -0.37 4.07
N HIS A 52 -3.20 -0.36 5.37
CA HIS A 52 -3.05 0.81 6.22
C HIS A 52 -1.78 0.69 7.04
N TYR A 53 -0.88 1.67 6.96
CA TYR A 53 0.38 1.64 7.68
C TYR A 53 0.26 2.27 9.08
N LYS A 54 1.00 1.72 10.06
CA LYS A 54 1.17 2.30 11.40
C LYS A 54 1.96 3.60 11.33
N ASN A 55 3.06 3.58 10.60
CA ASN A 55 3.89 4.75 10.31
C ASN A 55 3.87 5.02 8.81
N PRO A 56 3.77 6.28 8.36
CA PRO A 56 3.77 6.61 6.95
C PRO A 56 5.03 6.10 6.24
N VAL A 57 4.86 5.56 5.05
CA VAL A 57 5.96 5.14 4.18
C VAL A 57 6.23 6.27 3.18
N TYR A 58 7.50 6.54 2.91
CA TYR A 58 7.91 7.51 1.90
C TYR A 58 8.40 6.74 0.68
N LYS A 59 7.70 6.90 -0.44
CA LYS A 59 8.05 6.28 -1.73
C LYS A 59 8.22 7.32 -2.82
#